data_AF-A0A2V6F338-F1
#
_entry.id   AF-A0A2V6F338-F1
#
_cell.length_a   1.000
_cell.length_b   1.000
_cell.length_c   1.000
_cell.angle_alpha   90.00
_cell.angle_beta   90.00
_cell.angle_gamma   90.00
#
_symmetry.space_group_name_H-M   'P 1'
#
loop_
_entity.id
_entity.type
_entity.pdbx_description
1 polymer ?
#
loop_
_entity_poly.entity_id
_entity_poly.type
_entity_poly.pdbx_seq_one_letter_code
_entity_poly.pdbx_strand_id
1 'polypeptide(L)'
;MMGSLALVLHAHLPFVRHPERESFHEENWLFEAISESYVPLLQMMQRLLRRGIRFQITLSVSPTLCAMLSDPLLCDRYLRHLDRLGGLLKRECDRNQADKRVFALSEFYRDFFAETR
;
A
#
# COMPACT_ATOMS: atom_id res chain seq x y z
N MET A 1 -0.35 -36.05 15.58
CA MET A 1 -0.75 -35.68 14.19
C MET A 1 -0.37 -34.23 13.99
N MET A 2 0.31 -33.86 12.89
CA MET A 2 0.48 -32.44 12.56
C MET A 2 -0.83 -31.93 11.96
N GLY A 3 -1.38 -30.85 12.51
CA GLY A 3 -2.58 -30.21 11.99
C GLY A 3 -2.30 -29.41 10.71
N SER A 4 -3.36 -29.11 9.96
CA SER A 4 -3.30 -28.23 8.79
C SER A 4 -3.69 -26.81 9.18
N LEU A 5 -2.99 -25.81 8.64
CA LEU A 5 -3.34 -24.40 8.75
C LEU A 5 -3.66 -23.85 7.36
N ALA A 6 -4.81 -23.19 7.22
CA ALA A 6 -5.18 -22.46 6.02
C ALA A 6 -5.40 -20.98 6.37
N LEU A 7 -4.53 -20.10 5.86
CA LEU A 7 -4.72 -18.65 5.95
C LEU A 7 -5.43 -18.16 4.68
N VAL A 8 -6.65 -17.65 4.85
CA VAL A 8 -7.47 -17.09 3.76
C VAL A 8 -7.66 -15.60 4.00
N LEU A 9 -7.11 -14.79 3.09
CA LEU A 9 -7.23 -13.32 3.11
C LEU A 9 -8.27 -12.90 2.06
N HIS A 10 -9.22 -12.05 2.44
CA HIS A 10 -10.22 -11.51 1.53
C HIS A 10 -9.98 -10.00 1.33
N ALA A 11 -9.55 -9.63 0.12
CA ALA A 11 -9.34 -8.26 -0.30
C ALA A 11 -10.55 -7.78 -1.11
N HIS A 12 -11.21 -6.74 -0.58
CA HIS A 12 -12.39 -6.15 -1.18
C HIS A 12 -12.41 -4.64 -0.92
N LEU A 13 -12.89 -3.90 -1.92
CA LEU A 13 -13.22 -2.49 -1.80
C LEU A 13 -14.46 -2.19 -2.67
N PRO A 14 -15.39 -1.33 -2.23
CA PRO A 14 -16.42 -0.79 -3.10
C PRO A 14 -15.80 -0.04 -4.28
N PHE A 15 -16.55 0.12 -5.36
CA PHE A 15 -16.05 0.78 -6.57
C PHE A 15 -15.99 2.30 -6.35
N VAL A 16 -14.78 2.88 -6.35
CA VAL A 16 -14.53 4.30 -6.01
C VAL A 16 -14.02 5.14 -7.18
N ARG A 17 -14.13 4.64 -8.42
CA ARG A 17 -13.61 5.35 -9.61
C ARG A 17 -14.55 6.46 -10.07
N HIS A 18 -14.10 7.71 -9.99
CA HIS A 18 -14.86 8.89 -10.40
C HIS A 18 -14.10 9.73 -11.46
N PRO A 19 -14.23 9.40 -12.76
CA PRO A 19 -13.54 10.11 -13.85
C PRO A 19 -14.01 11.56 -14.02
N GLU A 20 -15.25 11.86 -13.62
CA GLU A 20 -15.86 13.19 -13.74
C GLU A 20 -15.31 14.21 -12.74
N ARG A 21 -14.55 13.77 -11.73
CA ARG A 21 -13.93 14.64 -10.72
C ARG A 21 -12.42 14.56 -10.84
N GLU A 22 -11.73 15.69 -10.67
CA GLU A 22 -10.26 15.71 -10.69
C GLU A 22 -9.64 15.00 -9.47
N SER A 23 -10.32 15.08 -8.32
CA SER A 23 -9.99 14.36 -7.09
C SER A 23 -11.27 13.92 -6.37
N PHE A 24 -11.19 12.78 -5.69
CA PHE A 24 -12.29 12.22 -4.92
C PHE A 24 -11.72 11.53 -3.67
N HIS A 25 -12.33 11.76 -2.50
CA HIS A 25 -11.74 11.35 -1.23
C HIS A 25 -11.77 9.84 -1.04
N GLU A 26 -12.79 9.18 -1.58
CA GLU A 26 -13.01 7.74 -1.47
C GLU A 26 -11.98 6.95 -2.28
N GLU A 27 -11.33 7.57 -3.28
CA GLU A 27 -10.18 6.97 -3.96
C GLU A 27 -8.99 6.79 -3.02
N ASN A 28 -8.89 7.59 -1.94
CA ASN A 28 -7.83 7.41 -0.95
C ASN A 28 -7.94 6.06 -0.24
N TRP A 29 -9.15 5.49 -0.07
CA TRP A 29 -9.30 4.15 0.49
C TRP A 29 -8.57 3.10 -0.35
N LEU A 30 -8.61 3.24 -1.68
CA LEU A 30 -7.87 2.37 -2.58
C LEU A 30 -6.35 2.60 -2.43
N PHE A 31 -5.91 3.85 -2.38
CA PHE A 31 -4.49 4.21 -2.27
C PHE A 31 -3.86 3.73 -0.95
N GLU A 32 -4.58 3.89 0.16
CA GLU A 32 -4.21 3.39 1.48
C GLU A 32 -4.15 1.85 1.47
N ALA A 33 -5.15 1.17 0.90
CA ALA A 33 -5.14 -0.28 0.80
C ALA A 33 -3.97 -0.81 -0.05
N ILE A 34 -3.62 -0.13 -1.15
CA ILE A 34 -2.44 -0.48 -1.96
C ILE A 34 -1.16 -0.31 -1.15
N SER A 35 -0.95 0.87 -0.57
CA SER A 35 0.31 1.24 0.09
C SER A 35 0.54 0.50 1.41
N GLU A 36 -0.52 0.27 2.18
CA GLU A 36 -0.41 -0.19 3.56
C GLU A 36 -0.78 -1.66 3.73
N SER A 37 -1.42 -2.28 2.74
CA SER A 37 -1.79 -3.71 2.79
C SER A 37 -1.25 -4.52 1.62
N TYR A 38 -1.59 -4.18 0.38
CA TYR A 38 -1.32 -5.06 -0.76
C TYR A 38 0.17 -5.10 -1.14
N VAL A 39 0.81 -3.94 -1.28
CA VAL A 39 2.25 -3.87 -1.58
C VAL A 39 3.09 -4.48 -0.43
N PRO A 40 2.85 -4.14 0.86
CA PRO A 40 3.56 -4.78 1.96
C PRO A 40 3.40 -6.31 2.01
N LEU A 41 2.20 -6.83 1.72
CA LEU A 41 1.94 -8.27 1.64
C LEU A 41 2.79 -8.92 0.52
N LEU A 42 2.81 -8.31 -0.67
CA LEU A 42 3.62 -8.77 -1.81
C LEU A 42 5.12 -8.76 -1.47
N GLN A 43 5.62 -7.66 -0.91
CA GLN A 43 7.02 -7.54 -0.49
C GLN A 43 7.40 -8.60 0.55
N MET A 44 6.52 -8.86 1.52
CA MET A 44 6.71 -9.90 2.54
C MET A 44 6.79 -11.30 1.93
N MET A 45 5.86 -11.64 1.03
CA MET A 45 5.90 -12.92 0.28
C MET A 45 7.18 -13.05 -0.55
N GLN A 46 7.59 -11.99 -1.25
CA GLN A 46 8.85 -11.98 -2.00
C GLN A 46 10.08 -12.19 -1.10
N ARG A 47 10.11 -11.61 0.11
CA ARG A 47 11.18 -11.85 1.10
C ARG A 47 11.23 -13.32 1.54
N LEU A 48 10.08 -13.95 1.76
CA LEU A 48 10.00 -15.38 2.12
C LEU A 48 10.51 -16.26 0.98
N LEU A 49 10.10 -15.99 -0.26
CA LEU A 49 10.57 -16.69 -1.46
C LEU A 49 12.09 -16.59 -1.61
N ARG A 50 12.66 -15.39 -1.48
CA ARG A 50 14.13 -15.18 -1.56
C ARG A 50 14.92 -15.94 -0.50
N ARG A 51 14.31 -16.21 0.67
CA ARG A 51 14.92 -16.97 1.77
C ARG A 51 14.68 -18.48 1.66
N GLY A 52 13.99 -18.96 0.63
CA GLY A 52 13.62 -20.37 0.48
C GLY A 52 12.60 -20.85 1.52
N ILE A 53 11.87 -19.93 2.17
CA ILE A 53 10.86 -20.28 3.17
C ILE A 53 9.57 -20.69 2.44
N ARG A 54 9.11 -21.91 2.69
CA ARG A 54 7.83 -22.40 2.15
C ARG A 54 6.67 -21.82 2.95
N PHE A 55 5.70 -21.22 2.26
CA PHE A 55 4.46 -20.71 2.85
C PHE A 55 3.27 -21.00 1.92
N GLN A 56 2.06 -21.00 2.48
CA GLN A 56 0.80 -21.15 1.74
C GLN A 56 -0.19 -20.12 2.26
N ILE A 57 -0.69 -19.27 1.36
CA ILE A 57 -1.70 -18.24 1.64
C ILE A 57 -2.69 -18.26 0.48
N THR A 58 -3.98 -18.22 0.80
CA THR A 58 -5.05 -18.03 -0.19
C THR A 58 -5.50 -16.58 -0.16
N LEU A 59 -5.49 -15.91 -1.31
CA LEU A 59 -5.99 -14.54 -1.46
C LEU A 59 -7.24 -14.55 -2.34
N SER A 60 -8.37 -14.13 -1.78
CA SER A 60 -9.59 -13.82 -2.51
C SER A 60 -9.57 -12.33 -2.84
N VAL A 61 -9.68 -11.97 -4.12
CA VAL A 61 -9.73 -10.57 -4.58
C VAL A 61 -11.06 -10.35 -5.29
N SER A 62 -11.85 -9.36 -4.87
CA SER A 62 -13.14 -9.11 -5.50
C SER A 62 -12.98 -8.61 -6.94
N PRO A 63 -13.91 -8.95 -7.87
CA PRO A 63 -13.86 -8.44 -9.25
C PRO A 63 -13.81 -6.92 -9.34
N THR A 64 -14.52 -6.22 -8.43
CA THR A 64 -14.50 -4.75 -8.32
C THR A 64 -13.11 -4.21 -8.02
N LEU A 65 -12.39 -4.85 -7.10
CA LEU A 65 -11.03 -4.46 -6.73
C LEU A 65 -10.06 -4.76 -7.87
N CYS A 66 -10.17 -5.92 -8.52
CA CYS A 66 -9.36 -6.24 -9.71
C CYS A 66 -9.53 -5.18 -10.80
N ALA A 67 -10.78 -4.78 -11.10
CA ALA A 67 -11.05 -3.76 -12.11
C ALA A 67 -10.37 -2.42 -11.77
N MET A 68 -10.44 -1.99 -10.50
CA MET A 68 -9.80 -0.75 -10.05
C MET A 68 -8.27 -0.81 -10.05
N LEU A 69 -7.68 -1.93 -9.63
CA LEU A 69 -6.22 -2.12 -9.63
C LEU A 69 -5.62 -2.14 -11.04
N SER A 70 -6.43 -2.46 -12.07
CA SER A 70 -6.02 -2.44 -13.48
C SER A 70 -6.37 -1.14 -14.22
N ASP A 71 -7.07 -0.21 -13.57
CA ASP A 71 -7.57 1.00 -14.24
C ASP A 71 -6.47 2.07 -14.39
N PRO A 72 -6.15 2.52 -15.62
CA PRO A 72 -5.06 3.47 -15.85
C PRO A 72 -5.24 4.82 -15.15
N LEU A 73 -6.47 5.31 -15.01
CA LEU A 73 -6.75 6.58 -14.34
C LEU A 73 -6.46 6.47 -12.84
N LEU A 74 -6.89 5.38 -12.21
CA LEU A 74 -6.62 5.13 -10.79
C LEU A 74 -5.12 4.89 -10.54
N CYS A 75 -4.42 4.19 -11.44
CA CYS A 75 -2.96 4.02 -11.36
C CYS A 75 -2.23 5.37 -11.41
N ASP A 76 -2.59 6.25 -12.35
CA ASP A 76 -2.01 7.60 -12.43
C ASP A 76 -2.28 8.43 -11.16
N ARG A 77 -3.53 8.40 -10.68
CA ARG A 77 -3.92 9.10 -9.44
C ARG A 77 -3.17 8.58 -8.22
N TYR A 78 -2.94 7.27 -8.15
CA TYR A 78 -2.15 6.64 -7.10
C TYR A 78 -0.69 7.12 -7.12
N LEU A 79 -0.05 7.18 -8.29
CA LEU A 79 1.31 7.72 -8.41
C LEU A 79 1.38 9.19 -7.96
N ARG A 80 0.41 10.02 -8.36
CA ARG A 80 0.30 11.40 -7.87
C ARG A 80 0.08 11.48 -6.36
N HIS A 81 -0.67 10.53 -5.78
CA HIS A 81 -0.84 10.42 -4.33
C HIS A 81 0.50 10.11 -3.65
N LEU A 82 1.27 9.13 -4.13
CA LEU A 82 2.61 8.81 -3.60
C LEU A 82 3.59 9.99 -3.71
N ASP A 83 3.60 10.70 -4.84
CA ASP A 83 4.49 11.87 -5.01
C ASP A 83 4.15 12.99 -4.01
N ARG A 84 2.85 13.22 -3.73
CA ARG A 84 2.40 14.16 -2.69
C ARG A 84 2.84 13.73 -1.29
N LEU A 85 2.72 12.44 -0.96
CA LEU A 85 3.20 11.88 0.30
C LEU A 85 4.72 12.02 0.44
N GLY A 86 5.49 11.72 -0.60
CA GLY A 86 6.94 11.93 -0.60
C GLY A 86 7.32 13.39 -0.34
N GLY A 87 6.61 14.33 -0.99
CA GLY A 87 6.77 15.76 -0.72
C GLY A 87 6.42 16.17 0.71
N LEU A 88 5.36 15.58 1.29
CA LEU A 88 4.99 15.78 2.69
C LEU A 88 6.08 15.26 3.64
N LEU A 89 6.53 14.03 3.44
CA LEU A 89 7.50 13.35 4.30
C LEU A 89 8.86 14.06 4.30
N LYS A 90 9.27 14.64 3.16
CA LYS A 90 10.46 15.50 3.12
C LYS A 90 10.32 16.70 4.07
N ARG A 91 9.19 17.41 4.00
CA ARG A 91 8.93 18.56 4.88
C ARG A 91 8.82 18.14 6.35
N GLU A 92 8.26 16.97 6.62
CA GLU A 92 8.16 16.41 7.97
C GLU A 92 9.54 16.05 8.53
N CYS A 93 10.42 15.44 7.73
CA CYS A 93 11.81 15.19 8.13
C CYS A 93 12.51 16.51 8.47
N ASP A 94 12.37 17.54 7.63
CA ASP A 94 12.96 18.87 7.87
C ASP A 94 12.40 19.54 9.14
N ARG A 95 11.09 19.46 9.34
CA ARG A 95 10.40 20.04 10.51
C ARG A 95 10.80 19.37 11.82
N ASN A 96 10.97 18.06 11.80
CA ASN A 96 11.08 17.26 13.02
C ASN A 96 12.54 17.03 13.46
N GLN A 97 13.54 17.62 12.80
CA GLN A 97 14.98 17.42 13.09
C GLN A 97 15.37 17.63 14.57
N ALA A 98 14.68 18.53 15.28
CA ALA A 98 14.98 18.84 16.67
C ALA A 98 14.53 17.74 17.66
N ASP A 99 13.48 16.98 17.34
CA ASP A 99 12.99 15.86 18.16
C ASP A 99 13.39 14.53 17.50
N LYS A 100 14.43 13.90 18.06
CA LYS A 100 14.95 12.63 17.55
C LYS A 100 13.90 11.52 17.42
N ARG A 101 12.90 11.49 18.31
CA ARG A 101 11.86 10.44 18.30
C ARG A 101 10.91 10.65 17.14
N VAL A 102 10.46 11.89 16.94
CA VAL A 102 9.53 12.24 15.85
C VAL A 102 10.25 12.19 14.51
N PHE A 103 11.51 12.63 14.46
CA PHE A 103 12.35 12.52 13.26
C PHE A 103 12.47 11.07 12.78
N ALA A 104 12.77 10.12 13.68
CA ALA A 104 12.87 8.70 13.34
C ALA A 104 11.55 8.14 12.75
N LEU A 105 10.40 8.65 13.19
CA LEU A 105 9.10 8.28 12.61
C LEU A 105 8.93 8.85 11.20
N SER A 106 9.33 10.11 10.98
CA SER A 106 9.32 10.72 9.64
C SER A 106 10.24 9.97 8.67
N GLU A 107 11.42 9.56 9.11
CA GLU A 107 12.34 8.73 8.31
C GLU A 107 11.75 7.36 7.98
N PHE A 108 11.15 6.69 8.97
CA PHE A 108 10.48 5.42 8.75
C PHE A 108 9.44 5.50 7.63
N TYR A 109 8.53 6.48 7.69
CA TYR A 109 7.50 6.62 6.66
C TYR A 109 8.07 7.08 5.31
N ARG A 110 9.08 7.96 5.30
CA ARG A 110 9.79 8.34 4.07
C ARG A 110 10.31 7.10 3.35
N ASP A 111 10.98 6.23 4.07
CA ASP A 111 11.59 5.03 3.49
C ASP A 111 10.51 4.00 3.09
N PHE A 112 9.47 3.83 3.93
CA PHE A 112 8.32 2.96 3.63
C PHE A 112 7.60 3.32 2.33
N PHE A 113 7.30 4.60 2.10
CA PHE A 113 6.63 5.05 0.88
C PHE A 113 7.58 5.10 -0.33
N ALA A 114 8.89 5.27 -0.11
CA ALA A 114 9.89 5.15 -1.17
C ALA A 114 10.02 3.71 -1.68
N GLU A 115 9.93 2.71 -0.80
CA GLU A 115 9.93 1.29 -1.17
C GLU A 115 8.62 0.84 -1.84
N THR A 116 7.53 1.58 -1.64
CA THR A 116 6.20 1.30 -2.19
C THR A 116 6.05 1.73 -3.66
N ARG A 117 6.84 2.70 -4.12
CA ARG A 117 6.79 3.27 -5.47
C ARG A 117 7.61 2.47 -6.48
#